data_AF-A0A9D4ANT8-F1
#
_entry.id   AF-A0A9D4ANT8-F1
#
_cell.length_a   1.000
_cell.length_b   1.000
_cell.length_c   1.000
_cell.angle_alpha   90.00
_cell.angle_beta   90.00
_cell.angle_gamma   90.00
#
_symmetry.space_group_name_H-M   'P 1'
#
loop_
_entity.id
_entity.type
_entity.pdbx_description
1 polymer ?
#
loop_
_entity_poly.entity_id
_entity_poly.type
_entity_poly.pdbx_seq_one_letter_code
_entity_poly.pdbx_strand_id
1 'polypeptide(L)'
;MAAAGGPGARRGPFALGAAARRSLDKALQGLEKLQRLVEQPGLGLRNSPPCLLQLLPQMRQHLLLIRGQPGASLSCLWEAGYFPVYINNLQRKVKQATKLFKGDPAGIFQEGSASRRMLTKLSLIFSHMLGELRALIPNGQDEGHQYQPSQPPAKAFWRGTWGARSLVSWSEFQAGLQRVHPVAPGPMAAALRATMDLTCSDHVSIFEFDIFTRLFQPWPTLLKNWTHLAVTHPGYVAFLTYDEVRARLQTYCNKPGSYVFRLSCTRLGQWAIGYVSRDGSILQTIPQDRPLFQALIEGHKEGFYLYPDGKNVNPDLTELTEPTAQNRIEVSPDQAQLYSQMGSTFQLCKICAENDKDVRLQPCGHLLCRDCLNAWQQVQTPTCPFCRREIQGHEEIRIDPVGGQGAGAAPDEDDDDLEDVESVLRELAALRKAGHPAFPPCLDPEVPGPPVPPRLDLLQPRDPDPTAQVTREPRRPGDSSSAPRTAQPGSPPQDSQPDPCRPPQDPPPARGRGDPVLTLGPRPMASYGRLSPRPPVSTAQRPPDR
;
A
#
# COMPACT_ATOMS: atom_id res chain seq x y z
N MET A 1 -7.54 -64.85 -2.20
CA MET A 1 -7.80 -63.51 -2.77
C MET A 1 -6.95 -62.50 -2.01
N ALA A 2 -6.39 -61.49 -2.67
CA ALA A 2 -5.68 -60.41 -2.00
C ALA A 2 -6.61 -59.21 -1.78
N ALA A 3 -6.42 -58.48 -0.68
CA ALA A 3 -7.05 -57.18 -0.43
C ALA A 3 -5.94 -56.18 -0.11
N ALA A 4 -5.76 -55.17 -0.95
CA ALA A 4 -4.67 -54.20 -0.82
C ALA A 4 -5.06 -53.08 0.16
N GLY A 5 -4.23 -52.84 1.19
CA GLY A 5 -4.38 -51.71 2.09
C GLY A 5 -3.77 -50.43 1.51
N GLY A 6 -4.59 -49.42 1.23
CA GLY A 6 -4.12 -48.12 0.74
C GLY A 6 -3.43 -47.27 1.82
N PRO A 7 -2.45 -46.40 1.47
CA PRO A 7 -1.63 -45.66 2.43
C PRO A 7 -2.33 -44.41 3.01
N GLY A 8 -3.37 -44.61 3.84
CA GLY A 8 -4.16 -43.54 4.49
C GLY A 8 -3.66 -43.10 5.88
N ALA A 9 -2.37 -43.22 6.18
CA ALA A 9 -1.85 -43.07 7.54
C ALA A 9 -1.84 -41.61 8.05
N ARG A 10 -2.93 -41.19 8.72
CA ARG A 10 -2.97 -39.94 9.51
C ARG A 10 -1.82 -39.93 10.51
N ARG A 11 -0.88 -38.99 10.36
CA ARG A 11 0.25 -38.81 11.29
C ARG A 11 -0.29 -38.36 12.65
N GLY A 12 -0.02 -39.13 13.71
CA GLY A 12 -0.49 -38.79 15.06
C GLY A 12 0.12 -37.48 15.59
N PRO A 13 -0.51 -36.81 16.59
CA PRO A 13 -0.14 -35.46 17.04
C PRO A 13 1.33 -35.29 17.44
N PHE A 14 1.95 -36.32 18.02
CA PHE A 14 3.37 -36.34 18.36
C PHE A 14 4.29 -36.28 17.13
N ALA A 15 3.93 -36.97 16.04
CA ALA A 15 4.68 -36.94 14.79
C ALA A 15 4.52 -35.59 14.06
N LEU A 16 3.35 -34.96 14.18
CA LEU A 16 3.10 -33.62 13.64
C LEU A 16 3.91 -32.55 14.38
N GLY A 17 3.85 -32.51 15.72
CA GLY A 17 4.63 -31.58 16.53
C GLY A 17 6.15 -31.76 16.36
N ALA A 18 6.62 -33.00 16.15
CA ALA A 18 8.03 -33.26 15.81
C ALA A 18 8.43 -32.72 14.42
N ALA A 19 7.52 -32.73 13.44
CA ALA A 19 7.75 -32.12 12.13
C ALA A 19 7.74 -30.59 12.19
N ALA A 20 6.78 -30.00 12.92
CA ALA A 20 6.68 -28.58 13.18
C ALA A 20 7.98 -28.03 13.82
N ARG A 21 8.47 -28.67 14.88
CA ARG A 21 9.75 -28.34 15.54
C ARG A 21 10.94 -28.38 14.57
N ARG A 22 11.07 -29.42 13.74
CA ARG A 22 12.16 -29.50 12.75
C ARG A 22 12.10 -28.37 11.71
N SER A 23 10.91 -27.95 11.28
CA SER A 23 10.77 -26.85 10.31
C SER A 23 11.06 -25.48 10.95
N LEU A 24 10.62 -25.27 12.20
CA LEU A 24 10.93 -24.08 12.99
C LEU A 24 12.43 -23.94 13.27
N ASP A 25 13.09 -25.01 13.72
CA ASP A 25 14.52 -25.04 14.00
C ASP A 25 15.36 -24.76 12.74
N LYS A 26 14.92 -25.26 11.58
CA LYS A 26 15.54 -25.00 10.27
C LYS A 26 15.35 -23.55 9.81
N ALA A 27 14.21 -22.93 10.10
CA ALA A 27 13.99 -21.50 9.84
C ALA A 27 14.89 -20.62 10.73
N LEU A 28 15.01 -20.95 12.03
CA LEU A 28 15.91 -20.28 12.97
C LEU A 28 17.38 -20.35 12.52
N GLN A 29 17.89 -21.55 12.19
CA GLN A 29 19.24 -21.73 11.64
C GLN A 29 19.46 -20.94 10.34
N GLY A 30 18.43 -20.84 9.50
CA GLY A 30 18.43 -20.03 8.28
C GLY A 30 18.61 -18.54 8.58
N LEU A 31 17.82 -17.99 9.51
CA LEU A 31 17.93 -16.59 9.95
C LEU A 31 19.33 -16.30 10.53
N GLU A 32 19.87 -17.18 11.37
CA GLU A 32 21.22 -17.03 11.95
C GLU A 32 22.35 -17.15 10.93
N LYS A 33 22.13 -17.87 9.83
CA LYS A 33 23.07 -17.90 8.70
C LYS A 33 22.99 -16.61 7.88
N LEU A 34 21.78 -16.12 7.59
CA LEU A 34 21.58 -14.90 6.84
C LEU A 34 22.07 -13.67 7.61
N GLN A 35 21.80 -13.60 8.91
CA GLN A 35 22.27 -12.53 9.81
C GLN A 35 23.81 -12.36 9.69
N ARG A 36 24.58 -13.45 9.76
CA ARG A 36 26.05 -13.43 9.61
C ARG A 36 26.58 -13.05 8.22
N LEU A 37 25.75 -13.11 7.17
CA LEU A 37 26.09 -12.58 5.83
C LEU A 37 25.77 -11.07 5.75
N VAL A 38 24.66 -10.68 6.36
CA VAL A 38 24.16 -9.30 6.44
C VAL A 38 25.03 -8.44 7.38
N GLU A 39 25.69 -9.05 8.37
CA GLU A 39 26.66 -8.40 9.29
C GLU A 39 28.08 -8.25 8.70
N GLN A 40 28.32 -8.63 7.44
CA GLN A 40 29.67 -8.57 6.86
C GLN A 40 30.16 -7.12 6.67
N PRO A 41 31.42 -6.81 7.06
CA PRO A 41 31.98 -5.48 6.86
C PRO A 41 32.05 -5.16 5.36
N GLY A 42 31.79 -3.89 5.02
CA GLY A 42 31.75 -3.41 3.63
C GLY A 42 30.38 -3.50 2.94
N LEU A 43 29.39 -4.22 3.49
CA LEU A 43 28.06 -4.39 2.86
C LEU A 43 27.20 -3.11 2.80
N GLY A 44 27.64 -2.02 3.45
CA GLY A 44 27.03 -0.69 3.34
C GLY A 44 25.57 -0.60 3.82
N LEU A 45 25.11 -1.51 4.68
CA LEU A 45 23.71 -1.52 5.13
C LEU A 45 23.40 -0.31 5.99
N ARG A 46 22.62 0.60 5.40
CA ARG A 46 22.09 1.79 6.07
C ARG A 46 21.04 1.40 7.11
N ASN A 47 20.99 2.14 8.21
CA ASN A 47 20.03 1.91 9.30
C ASN A 47 18.60 2.37 8.97
N SER A 48 18.36 2.90 7.77
CA SER A 48 17.05 3.26 7.24
C SER A 48 16.12 2.03 7.13
N PRO A 49 14.86 2.11 7.59
CA PRO A 49 13.87 1.05 7.38
C PRO A 49 13.65 0.71 5.89
N PRO A 50 13.54 -0.57 5.50
CA PRO A 50 13.61 -1.78 6.32
C PRO A 50 15.07 -2.18 6.65
N CYS A 51 15.49 -2.00 7.91
CA CYS A 51 16.84 -2.32 8.33
C CYS A 51 16.97 -3.84 8.59
N LEU A 52 17.53 -4.57 7.62
CA LEU A 52 17.63 -6.05 7.69
C LEU A 52 18.41 -6.55 8.92
N LEU A 53 19.42 -5.78 9.36
CA LEU A 53 20.18 -6.02 10.60
C LEU A 53 19.30 -6.00 11.86
N GLN A 54 18.20 -5.24 11.86
CA GLN A 54 17.24 -5.18 12.97
C GLN A 54 16.08 -6.19 12.79
N LEU A 55 15.68 -6.46 11.54
CA LEU A 55 14.58 -7.38 11.24
C LEU A 55 14.93 -8.84 11.55
N LEU A 56 16.10 -9.34 11.13
CA LEU A 56 16.46 -10.75 11.31
C LEU A 56 16.54 -11.18 12.79
N PRO A 57 17.15 -10.39 13.71
CA PRO A 57 17.09 -10.68 15.15
C PRO A 57 15.66 -10.66 15.72
N GLN A 58 14.81 -9.72 15.27
CA GLN A 58 13.42 -9.63 15.73
C GLN A 58 12.56 -10.81 15.25
N MET A 59 12.72 -11.26 14.00
CA MET A 59 12.10 -12.48 13.48
C MET A 59 12.55 -13.70 14.29
N ARG A 60 13.86 -13.83 14.53
CA ARG A 60 14.42 -14.92 15.35
C ARG A 60 13.87 -14.91 16.78
N GLN A 61 13.77 -13.74 17.41
CA GLN A 61 13.19 -13.59 18.75
C GLN A 61 11.72 -14.05 18.79
N HIS A 62 10.90 -13.63 17.82
CA HIS A 62 9.49 -14.00 17.77
C HIS A 62 9.28 -15.50 17.51
N LEU A 63 10.11 -16.11 16.65
CA LEU A 63 10.13 -17.55 16.45
C LEU A 63 10.63 -18.33 17.69
N LEU A 64 11.53 -17.75 18.50
CA LEU A 64 11.95 -18.34 19.77
C LEU A 64 10.85 -18.27 20.84
N LEU A 65 10.00 -17.23 20.85
CA LEU A 65 8.80 -17.21 21.69
C LEU A 65 7.86 -18.37 21.33
N ILE A 66 7.57 -18.57 20.04
CA ILE A 66 6.76 -19.70 19.54
C ILE A 66 7.42 -21.05 19.90
N ARG A 67 8.75 -21.17 19.74
CA ARG A 67 9.51 -22.39 20.10
C ARG A 67 9.45 -22.71 21.60
N GLY A 68 9.34 -21.68 22.44
CA GLY A 68 9.24 -21.80 23.90
C GLY A 68 7.87 -22.26 24.41
N GLN A 69 6.83 -22.23 23.57
CA GLN A 69 5.49 -22.67 23.97
C GLN A 69 5.39 -24.19 24.21
N PRO A 70 4.44 -24.65 25.04
CA PRO A 70 4.18 -26.07 25.25
C PRO A 70 3.97 -26.84 23.93
N GLY A 71 4.44 -28.09 23.87
CA GLY A 71 4.42 -28.88 22.63
C GLY A 71 3.04 -29.01 21.96
N ALA A 72 1.97 -29.03 22.76
CA ALA A 72 0.59 -29.06 22.26
C ALA A 72 0.16 -27.74 21.59
N SER A 73 0.59 -26.58 22.11
CA SER A 73 0.34 -25.26 21.50
C SER A 73 1.04 -25.17 20.13
N LEU A 74 2.27 -25.68 20.01
CA LEU A 74 2.98 -25.73 18.73
C LEU A 74 2.36 -26.71 17.71
N SER A 75 1.77 -27.84 18.15
CA SER A 75 0.97 -28.68 17.26
C SER A 75 -0.31 -27.98 16.80
N CYS A 76 -1.03 -27.31 17.71
CA CYS A 76 -2.23 -26.53 17.39
C CYS A 76 -1.94 -25.43 16.36
N LEU A 77 -0.86 -24.64 16.57
CA LEU A 77 -0.36 -23.64 15.61
C LEU A 77 -0.07 -24.25 14.22
N TRP A 78 0.43 -25.48 14.17
CA TRP A 78 0.71 -26.18 12.92
C TRP A 78 -0.55 -26.73 12.25
N GLU A 79 -1.61 -27.03 13.02
CA GLU A 79 -2.91 -27.48 12.51
C GLU A 79 -3.81 -26.30 12.08
N ALA A 80 -3.61 -25.10 12.63
CA ALA A 80 -4.32 -23.86 12.30
C ALA A 80 -4.04 -23.28 10.87
N GLY A 81 -3.19 -23.94 10.08
CA GLY A 81 -2.99 -23.64 8.65
C GLY A 81 -2.06 -22.45 8.33
N TYR A 82 -2.12 -21.35 9.09
CA TYR A 82 -1.29 -20.17 8.83
C TYR A 82 0.22 -20.43 9.08
N PHE A 83 0.59 -20.95 10.25
CA PHE A 83 2.00 -21.08 10.65
C PHE A 83 2.85 -22.01 9.76
N PRO A 84 2.33 -23.14 9.22
CA PRO A 84 3.06 -23.94 8.22
C PRO A 84 3.40 -23.16 6.95
N VAL A 85 2.46 -22.38 6.41
CA VAL A 85 2.68 -21.55 5.21
C VAL A 85 3.74 -20.49 5.51
N TYR A 86 3.61 -19.80 6.66
CA TYR A 86 4.59 -18.82 7.11
C TYR A 86 6.01 -19.38 7.20
N ILE A 87 6.21 -20.51 7.90
CA ILE A 87 7.53 -21.11 8.10
C ILE A 87 8.13 -21.63 6.79
N ASN A 88 7.30 -22.19 5.89
CA ASN A 88 7.77 -22.64 4.58
C ASN A 88 8.16 -21.46 3.68
N ASN A 89 7.34 -20.39 3.65
CA ASN A 89 7.67 -19.15 2.93
C ASN A 89 8.95 -18.51 3.49
N LEU A 90 9.11 -18.45 4.82
CA LEU A 90 10.31 -17.91 5.44
C LEU A 90 11.56 -18.70 5.03
N GLN A 91 11.48 -20.03 4.94
CA GLN A 91 12.56 -20.85 4.38
C GLN A 91 12.80 -20.58 2.88
N ARG A 92 11.78 -20.28 2.05
CA ARG A 92 11.97 -19.81 0.66
C ARG A 92 12.75 -18.48 0.64
N LYS A 93 12.25 -17.44 1.31
CA LYS A 93 12.82 -16.08 1.30
C LYS A 93 14.24 -16.02 1.90
N VAL A 94 14.52 -16.76 2.98
CA VAL A 94 15.87 -16.87 3.56
C VAL A 94 16.86 -17.57 2.61
N LYS A 95 16.44 -18.62 1.88
CA LYS A 95 17.27 -19.24 0.84
C LYS A 95 17.57 -18.26 -0.29
N GLN A 96 16.55 -17.54 -0.78
CA GLN A 96 16.70 -16.54 -1.85
C GLN A 96 17.70 -15.45 -1.45
N ALA A 97 17.54 -14.85 -0.26
CA ALA A 97 18.49 -13.89 0.27
C ALA A 97 19.92 -14.46 0.38
N THR A 98 20.05 -15.70 0.87
CA THR A 98 21.35 -16.42 0.96
C THR A 98 21.96 -16.73 -0.42
N LYS A 99 21.16 -16.85 -1.49
CA LYS A 99 21.63 -17.08 -2.87
C LYS A 99 22.33 -15.85 -3.43
N LEU A 100 21.88 -14.63 -3.09
CA LEU A 100 22.50 -13.37 -3.57
C LEU A 100 23.99 -13.28 -3.21
N PHE A 101 24.33 -13.48 -1.93
CA PHE A 101 25.71 -13.50 -1.42
C PHE A 101 26.61 -14.61 -2.02
N LYS A 102 26.04 -15.56 -2.75
CA LYS A 102 26.75 -16.66 -3.40
C LYS A 102 26.85 -16.53 -4.91
N GLY A 103 25.79 -16.05 -5.56
CA GLY A 103 25.70 -15.91 -7.01
C GLY A 103 26.37 -14.66 -7.54
N ASP A 104 26.40 -13.59 -6.75
CA ASP A 104 27.06 -12.33 -7.10
C ASP A 104 27.88 -11.79 -5.90
N PRO A 105 29.06 -12.38 -5.61
CA PRO A 105 29.87 -12.00 -4.45
C PRO A 105 30.49 -10.60 -4.54
N ALA A 106 30.46 -9.95 -5.71
CA ALA A 106 31.01 -8.62 -5.92
C ALA A 106 29.90 -7.55 -5.94
N GLY A 107 28.88 -7.73 -6.76
CA GLY A 107 27.78 -6.78 -6.90
C GLY A 107 26.90 -6.69 -5.65
N ILE A 108 26.85 -7.70 -4.78
CA ILE A 108 26.12 -7.60 -3.50
C ILE A 108 26.66 -6.48 -2.57
N PHE A 109 27.95 -6.12 -2.69
CA PHE A 109 28.60 -5.02 -1.97
C PHE A 109 28.49 -3.67 -2.70
N GLN A 110 28.12 -3.65 -3.98
CA GLN A 110 28.01 -2.43 -4.77
C GLN A 110 26.63 -1.77 -4.55
N GLU A 111 26.60 -0.56 -3.97
CA GLU A 111 25.36 0.23 -3.90
C GLU A 111 24.73 0.39 -5.30
N GLY A 112 23.42 0.15 -5.41
CA GLY A 112 22.67 0.26 -6.65
C GLY A 112 22.68 -0.95 -7.59
N SER A 113 23.46 -2.01 -7.33
CA SER A 113 23.48 -3.23 -8.18
C SER A 113 22.14 -3.99 -8.22
N ALA A 114 21.97 -4.91 -9.17
CA ALA A 114 20.76 -5.75 -9.25
C ALA A 114 20.56 -6.59 -7.98
N SER A 115 21.62 -7.26 -7.51
CA SER A 115 21.63 -8.05 -6.28
C SER A 115 21.36 -7.19 -5.04
N ARG A 116 21.91 -5.96 -5.00
CA ARG A 116 21.71 -5.00 -3.91
C ARG A 116 20.29 -4.47 -3.85
N ARG A 117 19.63 -4.23 -5.01
CA ARG A 117 18.20 -3.92 -5.12
C ARG A 117 17.31 -5.11 -4.73
N MET A 118 17.66 -6.33 -5.13
CA MET A 118 16.92 -7.53 -4.74
C MET A 118 17.01 -7.80 -3.23
N LEU A 119 18.16 -7.54 -2.59
CA LEU A 119 18.29 -7.58 -1.14
C LEU A 119 17.37 -6.54 -0.45
N THR A 120 17.21 -5.36 -1.03
CA THR A 120 16.24 -4.35 -0.56
C THR A 120 14.79 -4.81 -0.71
N LYS A 121 14.39 -5.38 -1.87
CA LYS A 121 13.06 -5.99 -2.06
C LYS A 121 12.78 -7.07 -0.99
N LEU A 122 13.74 -7.99 -0.77
CA LEU A 122 13.63 -9.03 0.25
C LEU A 122 13.56 -8.45 1.68
N SER A 123 14.23 -7.33 1.94
CA SER A 123 14.16 -6.64 3.25
C SER A 123 12.77 -6.05 3.53
N LEU A 124 12.07 -5.55 2.50
CA LEU A 124 10.65 -5.18 2.60
C LEU A 124 9.78 -6.40 2.90
N ILE A 125 9.94 -7.50 2.16
CA ILE A 125 9.19 -8.76 2.37
C ILE A 125 9.39 -9.28 3.80
N PHE A 126 10.63 -9.33 4.32
CA PHE A 126 10.89 -9.71 5.72
C PHE A 126 10.21 -8.77 6.73
N SER A 127 10.09 -7.48 6.41
CA SER A 127 9.35 -6.50 7.24
C SER A 127 7.84 -6.76 7.24
N HIS A 128 7.25 -7.12 6.10
CA HIS A 128 5.84 -7.52 6.00
C HIS A 128 5.58 -8.82 6.76
N MET A 129 6.41 -9.85 6.54
CA MET A 129 6.34 -11.14 7.24
C MET A 129 6.50 -10.99 8.76
N LEU A 130 7.33 -10.06 9.26
CA LEU A 130 7.46 -9.83 10.70
C LEU A 130 6.23 -9.09 11.27
N GLY A 131 5.65 -8.16 10.51
CA GLY A 131 4.40 -7.49 10.90
C GLY A 131 3.24 -8.47 11.01
N GLU A 132 3.08 -9.32 10.00
CA GLU A 132 2.04 -10.35 9.93
C GLU A 132 2.17 -11.38 11.06
N LEU A 133 3.37 -11.95 11.28
CA LEU A 133 3.60 -12.91 12.37
C LEU A 133 3.26 -12.32 13.75
N ARG A 134 3.53 -11.02 13.96
CA ARG A 134 3.18 -10.31 15.20
C ARG A 134 1.69 -10.03 15.33
N ALA A 135 0.98 -9.84 14.23
CA ALA A 135 -0.44 -9.54 14.21
C ALA A 135 -1.34 -10.78 14.32
N LEU A 136 -0.88 -11.93 13.80
CA LEU A 136 -1.65 -13.19 13.78
C LEU A 136 -1.19 -14.18 14.85
N ILE A 137 0.10 -14.15 15.25
CA ILE A 137 0.64 -14.94 16.36
C ILE A 137 1.30 -14.03 17.41
N PRO A 138 0.55 -13.11 18.07
CA PRO A 138 1.06 -12.33 19.19
C PRO A 138 1.45 -13.26 20.35
N ASN A 139 2.50 -12.89 21.10
CA ASN A 139 3.01 -13.63 22.28
C ASN A 139 3.35 -15.13 22.05
N GLY A 140 3.27 -15.63 20.81
CA GLY A 140 3.44 -17.04 20.47
C GLY A 140 2.16 -17.87 20.49
N GLN A 141 0.96 -17.28 20.55
CA GLN A 141 -0.34 -17.98 20.44
C GLN A 141 -1.11 -17.53 19.20
N ASP A 142 -1.95 -18.39 18.62
CA ASP A 142 -2.77 -18.01 17.45
C ASP A 142 -3.96 -17.13 17.87
N GLU A 143 -3.92 -15.86 17.46
CA GLU A 143 -5.00 -14.88 17.63
C GLU A 143 -5.49 -14.35 16.27
N GLY A 144 -5.15 -15.00 15.14
CA GLY A 144 -5.60 -14.59 13.80
C GLY A 144 -7.13 -14.65 13.61
N HIS A 145 -7.80 -15.47 14.42
CA HIS A 145 -9.26 -15.49 14.53
C HIS A 145 -9.84 -14.25 15.25
N GLN A 146 -9.05 -13.57 16.08
CA GLN A 146 -9.42 -12.35 16.80
C GLN A 146 -9.07 -11.08 16.04
N TYR A 147 -8.13 -11.14 15.10
CA TYR A 147 -7.69 -10.01 14.27
C TYR A 147 -8.89 -9.30 13.60
N GLN A 148 -8.88 -7.96 13.63
CA GLN A 148 -9.96 -7.11 13.14
C GLN A 148 -9.43 -6.19 12.04
N PRO A 149 -9.88 -6.35 10.78
CA PRO A 149 -9.66 -5.33 9.76
C PRO A 149 -10.24 -3.99 10.19
N SER A 150 -9.49 -2.92 9.94
CA SER A 150 -9.71 -1.58 10.45
C SER A 150 -10.95 -0.91 9.85
N GLN A 151 -11.35 -1.33 8.65
CA GLN A 151 -12.57 -0.86 7.98
C GLN A 151 -13.73 -1.84 8.23
N PRO A 152 -14.87 -1.38 8.80
CA PRO A 152 -16.03 -2.24 9.04
C PRO A 152 -16.56 -2.99 7.81
N PRO A 153 -16.63 -2.40 6.59
CA PRO A 153 -17.07 -3.14 5.40
C PRO A 153 -16.11 -4.27 5.01
N ALA A 154 -14.80 -4.03 5.05
CA ALA A 154 -13.77 -5.03 4.78
C ALA A 154 -13.84 -6.19 5.79
N LYS A 155 -13.98 -5.86 7.09
CA LYS A 155 -14.20 -6.84 8.17
C LYS A 155 -15.46 -7.67 7.93
N ALA A 156 -16.58 -7.03 7.57
CA ALA A 156 -17.84 -7.71 7.29
C ALA A 156 -17.72 -8.67 6.09
N PHE A 157 -17.09 -8.24 5.00
CA PHE A 157 -16.80 -9.08 3.84
C PHE A 157 -15.93 -10.30 4.21
N TRP A 158 -14.80 -10.11 4.90
CA TRP A 158 -13.90 -11.22 5.24
C TRP A 158 -14.57 -12.23 6.16
N ARG A 159 -15.22 -11.76 7.23
CA ARG A 159 -15.89 -12.62 8.21
C ARG A 159 -17.16 -13.28 7.62
N GLY A 160 -17.84 -12.65 6.66
CA GLY A 160 -18.94 -13.24 5.90
C GLY A 160 -18.52 -14.28 4.86
N THR A 161 -17.30 -14.16 4.29
CA THR A 161 -16.83 -15.04 3.21
C THR A 161 -16.01 -16.23 3.72
N TRP A 162 -15.13 -16.02 4.71
CA TRP A 162 -14.19 -17.03 5.22
C TRP A 162 -14.26 -17.24 6.75
N GLY A 163 -15.21 -16.60 7.43
CA GLY A 163 -15.47 -16.82 8.86
C GLY A 163 -14.28 -16.47 9.74
N ALA A 164 -13.91 -17.38 10.65
CA ALA A 164 -12.82 -17.20 11.60
C ALA A 164 -11.41 -17.25 10.98
N ARG A 165 -11.26 -17.69 9.71
CA ARG A 165 -9.95 -17.92 9.09
C ARG A 165 -9.07 -16.67 9.03
N SER A 166 -7.77 -16.86 9.21
CA SER A 166 -6.72 -15.84 9.11
C SER A 166 -5.96 -15.88 7.78
N LEU A 167 -6.07 -16.97 7.01
CA LEU A 167 -5.38 -17.20 5.74
C LEU A 167 -6.27 -17.94 4.72
N VAL A 168 -6.18 -17.54 3.46
CA VAL A 168 -6.79 -18.18 2.26
C VAL A 168 -5.76 -18.28 1.14
N SER A 169 -5.91 -19.20 0.20
CA SER A 169 -5.07 -19.19 -1.02
C SER A 169 -5.44 -18.00 -1.91
N TRP A 170 -4.54 -17.58 -2.81
CA TRP A 170 -4.88 -16.54 -3.79
C TRP A 170 -6.12 -16.90 -4.63
N SER A 171 -6.23 -18.17 -5.06
CA SER A 171 -7.37 -18.66 -5.84
C SER A 171 -8.71 -18.57 -5.08
N GLU A 172 -8.71 -18.93 -3.80
CA GLU A 172 -9.89 -18.79 -2.93
C GLU A 172 -10.21 -17.31 -2.64
N PHE A 173 -9.18 -16.49 -2.44
CA PHE A 173 -9.33 -15.06 -2.22
C PHE A 173 -9.99 -14.37 -3.43
N GLN A 174 -9.46 -14.60 -4.62
CA GLN A 174 -9.97 -14.04 -5.87
C GLN A 174 -11.44 -14.44 -6.12
N ALA A 175 -11.78 -15.72 -5.92
CA ALA A 175 -13.15 -16.22 -6.08
C ALA A 175 -14.15 -15.73 -5.02
N GLY A 176 -13.66 -15.22 -3.88
CA GLY A 176 -14.46 -14.47 -2.91
C GLY A 176 -14.61 -12.99 -3.30
N LEU A 177 -13.50 -12.33 -3.63
CA LEU A 177 -13.47 -10.90 -3.96
C LEU A 177 -14.30 -10.54 -5.19
N GLN A 178 -14.26 -11.38 -6.23
CA GLN A 178 -14.98 -11.17 -7.49
C GLN A 178 -16.50 -11.01 -7.32
N ARG A 179 -17.07 -11.47 -6.19
CA ARG A 179 -18.49 -11.37 -5.83
C ARG A 179 -18.92 -9.97 -5.37
N VAL A 180 -17.98 -9.12 -4.99
CA VAL A 180 -18.21 -7.76 -4.45
C VAL A 180 -17.44 -6.68 -5.22
N HIS A 181 -16.29 -7.05 -5.79
CA HIS A 181 -15.48 -6.19 -6.66
C HIS A 181 -15.04 -7.03 -7.87
N PRO A 182 -15.64 -6.84 -9.06
CA PRO A 182 -15.30 -7.62 -10.24
C PRO A 182 -13.80 -7.52 -10.59
N VAL A 183 -13.13 -8.68 -10.62
CA VAL A 183 -11.73 -8.82 -11.05
C VAL A 183 -11.74 -9.37 -12.47
N ALA A 184 -11.14 -8.65 -13.41
CA ALA A 184 -10.91 -9.17 -14.76
C ALA A 184 -9.82 -10.27 -14.71
N PRO A 185 -10.03 -11.44 -15.36
CA PRO A 185 -9.03 -12.50 -15.42
C PRO A 185 -7.79 -12.07 -16.25
N GLY A 186 -6.70 -12.83 -16.12
CA GLY A 186 -5.44 -12.55 -16.81
C GLY A 186 -4.56 -11.52 -16.08
N PRO A 187 -3.80 -10.67 -16.79
CA PRO A 187 -2.77 -9.81 -16.20
C PRO A 187 -3.25 -8.89 -15.07
N MET A 188 -4.51 -8.45 -15.09
CA MET A 188 -5.07 -7.62 -14.01
C MET A 188 -5.21 -8.39 -12.68
N ALA A 189 -5.56 -9.68 -12.74
CA ALA A 189 -5.60 -10.54 -11.55
C ALA A 189 -4.17 -10.85 -11.03
N ALA A 190 -3.19 -11.06 -11.91
CA ALA A 190 -1.80 -11.24 -11.54
C ALA A 190 -1.20 -9.97 -10.89
N ALA A 191 -1.50 -8.80 -11.44
CA ALA A 191 -1.16 -7.50 -10.86
C ALA A 191 -1.79 -7.29 -9.47
N LEU A 192 -3.03 -7.74 -9.28
CA LEU A 192 -3.71 -7.65 -7.98
C LEU A 192 -3.05 -8.59 -6.96
N ARG A 193 -2.72 -9.85 -7.34
CA ARG A 193 -1.90 -10.78 -6.51
C ARG A 193 -0.61 -10.10 -6.07
N ALA A 194 0.15 -9.55 -7.01
CA ALA A 194 1.44 -8.88 -6.75
C ALA A 194 1.32 -7.57 -5.93
N THR A 195 0.12 -7.03 -5.74
CA THR A 195 -0.13 -5.88 -4.84
C THR A 195 -0.63 -6.32 -3.45
N MET A 196 -1.31 -7.46 -3.35
CA MET A 196 -1.93 -7.95 -2.11
C MET A 196 -1.06 -8.92 -1.32
N ASP A 197 -0.35 -9.82 -2.00
CA ASP A 197 0.53 -10.82 -1.40
C ASP A 197 1.90 -10.21 -1.06
N LEU A 198 1.91 -9.40 0.00
CA LEU A 198 3.08 -8.64 0.49
C LEU A 198 4.18 -9.55 1.05
N THR A 199 3.82 -10.77 1.45
CA THR A 199 4.75 -11.83 1.86
C THR A 199 5.24 -12.70 0.70
N CYS A 200 4.61 -12.59 -0.48
CA CYS A 200 4.83 -13.39 -1.68
C CYS A 200 4.74 -14.89 -1.36
N SER A 201 3.59 -15.31 -0.85
CA SER A 201 3.26 -16.60 -0.25
C SER A 201 2.28 -17.45 -1.08
N ASP A 202 1.72 -16.89 -2.15
CA ASP A 202 0.61 -17.44 -2.96
C ASP A 202 -0.73 -17.54 -2.19
N HIS A 203 -0.79 -16.84 -1.07
CA HIS A 203 -1.92 -16.73 -0.15
C HIS A 203 -2.25 -15.26 0.10
N VAL A 204 -3.37 -14.99 0.75
CA VAL A 204 -3.71 -13.68 1.30
C VAL A 204 -4.10 -13.89 2.75
N SER A 205 -3.43 -13.19 3.67
CA SER A 205 -3.82 -13.16 5.08
C SER A 205 -4.83 -12.04 5.37
N ILE A 206 -5.57 -12.18 6.47
CA ILE A 206 -6.48 -11.13 6.95
C ILE A 206 -5.75 -9.81 7.28
N PHE A 207 -4.44 -9.90 7.56
CA PHE A 207 -3.54 -8.76 7.81
C PHE A 207 -3.09 -8.08 6.51
N GLU A 208 -2.72 -8.85 5.48
CA GLU A 208 -2.43 -8.31 4.15
C GLU A 208 -3.68 -7.65 3.53
N PHE A 209 -4.85 -8.26 3.72
CA PHE A 209 -6.13 -7.72 3.31
C PHE A 209 -6.51 -6.42 4.04
N ASP A 210 -6.29 -6.31 5.35
CA ASP A 210 -6.44 -5.04 6.10
C ASP A 210 -5.49 -3.95 5.58
N ILE A 211 -4.22 -4.30 5.31
CA ILE A 211 -3.26 -3.36 4.71
C ILE A 211 -3.75 -2.86 3.35
N PHE A 212 -4.15 -3.77 2.44
CA PHE A 212 -4.63 -3.42 1.11
C PHE A 212 -5.88 -2.52 1.16
N THR A 213 -6.87 -2.90 1.97
CA THR A 213 -8.13 -2.13 2.10
C THR A 213 -7.92 -0.76 2.74
N ARG A 214 -6.96 -0.60 3.67
CA ARG A 214 -6.56 0.72 4.17
C ARG A 214 -5.82 1.56 3.13
N LEU A 215 -4.98 0.96 2.28
CA LEU A 215 -4.26 1.68 1.23
C LEU A 215 -5.20 2.20 0.13
N PHE A 216 -6.09 1.36 -0.38
CA PHE A 216 -6.96 1.66 -1.53
C PHE A 216 -8.40 2.02 -1.13
N GLN A 217 -8.57 2.58 0.06
CA GLN A 217 -9.85 3.05 0.60
C GLN A 217 -10.48 4.18 -0.25
N PRO A 218 -11.81 4.36 -0.23
CA PRO A 218 -12.81 3.60 0.54
C PRO A 218 -13.21 2.27 -0.12
N TRP A 219 -13.79 1.36 0.68
CA TRP A 219 -14.21 0.02 0.24
C TRP A 219 -15.07 -0.01 -1.05
N PRO A 220 -16.12 0.82 -1.26
CA PRO A 220 -16.95 0.75 -2.47
C PRO A 220 -16.15 0.84 -3.78
N THR A 221 -15.12 1.68 -3.81
CA THR A 221 -14.27 1.94 -4.98
C THR A 221 -12.95 1.17 -4.95
N LEU A 222 -12.75 0.20 -4.05
CA LEU A 222 -11.46 -0.45 -3.74
C LEU A 222 -10.59 -0.76 -4.98
N LEU A 223 -11.13 -1.48 -5.97
CA LEU A 223 -10.39 -1.83 -7.18
C LEU A 223 -10.27 -0.69 -8.20
N LYS A 224 -11.19 0.29 -8.20
CA LYS A 224 -11.00 1.54 -8.96
C LYS A 224 -9.83 2.34 -8.38
N ASN A 225 -9.82 2.56 -7.07
CA ASN A 225 -8.75 3.25 -6.37
C ASN A 225 -7.40 2.56 -6.59
N TRP A 226 -7.34 1.23 -6.48
CA TRP A 226 -6.14 0.46 -6.80
C TRP A 226 -5.71 0.61 -8.27
N THR A 227 -6.63 0.56 -9.22
CA THR A 227 -6.32 0.76 -10.63
C THR A 227 -5.73 2.16 -10.87
N HIS A 228 -6.41 3.20 -10.39
CA HIS A 228 -6.02 4.60 -10.65
C HIS A 228 -4.80 5.05 -9.84
N LEU A 229 -4.50 4.42 -8.69
CA LEU A 229 -3.35 4.78 -7.84
C LEU A 229 -2.11 3.87 -8.00
N ALA A 230 -2.29 2.57 -8.27
CA ALA A 230 -1.17 1.62 -8.39
C ALA A 230 -0.96 1.11 -9.83
N VAL A 231 -2.02 0.85 -10.59
CA VAL A 231 -1.89 0.34 -11.97
C VAL A 231 -1.50 1.45 -12.94
N THR A 232 -2.25 2.56 -12.99
CA THR A 232 -2.03 3.61 -14.00
C THR A 232 -1.15 4.77 -13.54
N HIS A 233 -1.14 5.10 -12.24
CA HIS A 233 -0.49 6.33 -11.77
C HIS A 233 1.03 6.37 -12.03
N PRO A 234 1.56 7.38 -12.75
CA PRO A 234 2.98 7.46 -13.07
C PRO A 234 3.86 7.76 -11.85
N GLY A 235 3.31 8.40 -10.82
CA GLY A 235 4.02 8.69 -9.56
C GLY A 235 4.09 7.52 -8.58
N TYR A 236 3.45 6.37 -8.85
CA TYR A 236 3.53 5.20 -7.96
C TYR A 236 4.82 4.42 -8.18
N VAL A 237 5.60 4.25 -7.11
CA VAL A 237 6.89 3.54 -7.12
C VAL A 237 6.88 2.36 -6.14
N ALA A 238 6.55 1.18 -6.68
CA ALA A 238 6.51 -0.07 -5.91
C ALA A 238 7.90 -0.46 -5.36
N PHE A 239 7.92 -1.04 -4.15
CA PHE A 239 9.11 -1.59 -3.48
C PHE A 239 10.31 -0.63 -3.25
N LEU A 240 10.09 0.69 -3.20
CA LEU A 240 11.14 1.66 -2.83
C LEU A 240 11.22 1.93 -1.31
N THR A 241 12.42 2.23 -0.84
CA THR A 241 12.73 2.72 0.52
C THR A 241 12.74 4.25 0.61
N TYR A 242 12.95 4.78 1.82
CA TYR A 242 13.10 6.23 2.04
C TYR A 242 14.28 6.82 1.25
N ASP A 243 15.43 6.12 1.28
CA ASP A 243 16.66 6.55 0.60
C ASP A 243 16.54 6.45 -0.92
N GLU A 244 15.86 5.42 -1.45
CA GLU A 244 15.65 5.29 -2.90
C GLU A 244 14.66 6.33 -3.44
N VAL A 245 13.62 6.70 -2.68
CA VAL A 245 12.76 7.86 -3.04
C VAL A 245 13.57 9.15 -3.03
N ARG A 246 14.44 9.37 -2.04
CA ARG A 246 15.30 10.55 -1.99
C ARG A 246 16.28 10.58 -3.19
N ALA A 247 16.95 9.47 -3.49
CA ALA A 247 17.87 9.36 -4.62
C ALA A 247 17.16 9.58 -5.97
N ARG A 248 15.92 9.08 -6.12
CA ARG A 248 15.10 9.29 -7.33
C ARG A 248 14.74 10.76 -7.50
N LEU A 249 14.19 11.41 -6.46
CA LEU A 249 13.77 12.81 -6.51
C LEU A 249 14.95 13.79 -6.61
N GLN A 250 16.17 13.38 -6.25
CA GLN A 250 17.38 14.19 -6.43
C GLN A 250 17.65 14.53 -7.89
N THR A 251 17.19 13.72 -8.84
CA THR A 251 17.26 14.01 -10.29
C THR A 251 16.32 15.13 -10.74
N TYR A 252 15.36 15.52 -9.88
CA TYR A 252 14.35 16.55 -10.14
C TYR A 252 14.43 17.72 -9.13
N CYS A 253 15.55 17.90 -8.43
CA CYS A 253 15.68 18.95 -7.40
C CYS A 253 15.58 20.38 -7.95
N ASN A 254 15.82 20.57 -9.25
CA ASN A 254 15.60 21.82 -9.99
C ASN A 254 14.14 22.00 -10.48
N LYS A 255 13.24 21.08 -10.15
CA LYS A 255 11.83 21.07 -10.56
C LYS A 255 10.89 20.87 -9.35
N PRO A 256 10.67 21.93 -8.54
CA PRO A 256 9.70 21.92 -7.44
C PRO A 256 8.33 21.37 -7.86
N GLY A 257 7.65 20.70 -6.94
CA GLY A 257 6.40 19.99 -7.21
C GLY A 257 6.57 18.61 -7.83
N SER A 258 7.81 18.16 -8.11
CA SER A 258 8.08 16.78 -8.54
C SER A 258 7.91 15.81 -7.39
N TYR A 259 7.12 14.74 -7.59
CA TYR A 259 6.72 13.85 -6.50
C TYR A 259 6.59 12.37 -6.91
N VAL A 260 6.72 11.46 -5.94
CA VAL A 260 6.42 10.03 -6.07
C VAL A 260 5.83 9.50 -4.77
N PHE A 261 5.04 8.42 -4.81
CA PHE A 261 4.48 7.79 -3.61
C PHE A 261 4.57 6.26 -3.62
N ARG A 262 4.54 5.69 -2.42
CA ARG A 262 4.77 4.27 -2.15
C ARG A 262 4.11 3.83 -0.84
N LEU A 263 4.06 2.52 -0.61
CA LEU A 263 3.67 1.96 0.69
C LEU A 263 4.71 2.34 1.77
N SER A 264 4.25 2.65 2.98
CA SER A 264 5.14 2.91 4.12
C SER A 264 5.62 1.62 4.77
N CYS A 265 6.93 1.39 4.72
CA CYS A 265 7.62 0.27 5.38
C CYS A 265 7.65 0.36 6.91
N THR A 266 7.41 1.54 7.49
CA THR A 266 7.37 1.75 8.95
C THR A 266 5.96 1.85 9.52
N ARG A 267 4.97 2.14 8.68
CA ARG A 267 3.55 2.23 9.05
C ARG A 267 2.72 1.45 8.03
N LEU A 268 2.65 0.13 8.21
CA LEU A 268 1.98 -0.78 7.29
C LEU A 268 0.50 -0.39 7.11
N GLY A 269 0.06 -0.30 5.86
CA GLY A 269 -1.27 0.20 5.48
C GLY A 269 -1.42 1.73 5.51
N GLN A 270 -0.32 2.48 5.59
CA GLN A 270 -0.27 3.91 5.26
C GLN A 270 0.66 4.16 4.05
N TRP A 271 0.43 5.27 3.35
CA TRP A 271 1.24 5.73 2.23
C TRP A 271 2.38 6.65 2.68
N ALA A 272 3.47 6.67 1.93
CA ALA A 272 4.50 7.70 2.03
C ALA A 272 4.64 8.42 0.68
N ILE A 273 4.52 9.75 0.70
CA ILE A 273 4.69 10.62 -0.47
C ILE A 273 6.03 11.34 -0.31
N GLY A 274 6.92 11.27 -1.31
CA GLY A 274 8.11 12.10 -1.41
C GLY A 274 7.91 13.19 -2.45
N TYR A 275 8.35 14.42 -2.17
CA TYR A 275 8.26 15.52 -3.11
C TYR A 275 9.45 16.51 -3.00
N VAL A 276 9.66 17.28 -4.06
CA VAL A 276 10.62 18.39 -4.13
C VAL A 276 9.88 19.69 -3.78
N SER A 277 10.31 20.37 -2.73
CA SER A 277 9.72 21.65 -2.29
C SER A 277 10.26 22.86 -3.09
N ARG A 278 9.69 24.05 -2.83
CA ARG A 278 9.98 25.29 -3.60
C ARG A 278 11.44 25.79 -3.50
N ASP A 279 12.16 25.33 -2.48
CA ASP A 279 13.59 25.54 -2.23
C ASP A 279 14.50 24.47 -2.88
N GLY A 280 13.92 23.47 -3.56
CA GLY A 280 14.64 22.33 -4.13
C GLY A 280 15.04 21.25 -3.13
N SER A 281 14.65 21.34 -1.85
CA SER A 281 14.88 20.27 -0.88
C SER A 281 13.86 19.13 -1.07
N ILE A 282 14.16 17.95 -0.51
CA ILE A 282 13.38 16.73 -0.72
C ILE A 282 12.76 16.31 0.61
N LEU A 283 11.44 16.34 0.66
CA LEU A 283 10.65 16.00 1.84
C LEU A 283 9.89 14.69 1.61
N GLN A 284 9.61 13.96 2.70
CA GLN A 284 8.78 12.76 2.68
C GLN A 284 7.75 12.83 3.82
N THR A 285 6.47 12.72 3.47
CA THR A 285 5.32 12.81 4.37
C THR A 285 4.51 11.52 4.36
N ILE A 286 3.72 11.30 5.41
CA ILE A 286 2.73 10.23 5.48
C ILE A 286 1.37 10.91 5.68
N PRO A 287 0.44 10.85 4.72
CA PRO A 287 -0.91 11.39 4.90
C PRO A 287 -1.58 10.75 6.14
N GLN A 288 -2.17 11.59 7.00
CA GLN A 288 -3.01 11.12 8.11
C GLN A 288 -4.49 11.33 7.75
N ASP A 289 -5.32 10.38 8.19
CA ASP A 289 -6.78 10.47 8.30
C ASP A 289 -7.54 10.86 7.01
N ARG A 290 -6.96 10.56 5.83
CA ARG A 290 -7.62 10.72 4.53
C ARG A 290 -7.15 9.68 3.48
N PRO A 291 -7.96 9.34 2.47
CA PRO A 291 -7.53 8.52 1.32
C PRO A 291 -6.37 9.14 0.54
N LEU A 292 -5.56 8.32 -0.14
CA LEU A 292 -4.42 8.84 -0.90
C LEU A 292 -4.85 9.78 -2.03
N PHE A 293 -5.88 9.43 -2.82
CA PHE A 293 -6.31 10.27 -3.94
C PHE A 293 -6.69 11.68 -3.47
N GLN A 294 -7.37 11.78 -2.32
CA GLN A 294 -7.73 13.06 -1.71
C GLN A 294 -6.49 13.88 -1.33
N ALA A 295 -5.50 13.25 -0.68
CA ALA A 295 -4.22 13.91 -0.36
C ALA A 295 -3.44 14.36 -1.61
N LEU A 296 -3.53 13.61 -2.72
CA LEU A 296 -2.92 13.98 -3.99
C LEU A 296 -3.62 15.16 -4.67
N ILE A 297 -4.96 15.18 -4.68
CA ILE A 297 -5.78 16.29 -5.20
C ILE A 297 -5.53 17.56 -4.40
N GLU A 298 -5.45 17.47 -3.07
CA GLU A 298 -5.18 18.60 -2.17
C GLU A 298 -3.77 19.16 -2.39
N GLY A 299 -2.73 18.32 -2.31
CA GLY A 299 -1.36 18.78 -2.55
C GLY A 299 -1.09 19.20 -4.00
N HIS A 300 -1.91 18.77 -4.97
CA HIS A 300 -1.90 19.35 -6.32
C HIS A 300 -2.40 20.80 -6.31
N LYS A 301 -3.55 21.06 -5.67
CA LYS A 301 -4.13 22.42 -5.50
C LYS A 301 -3.20 23.37 -4.73
N GLU A 302 -2.44 22.86 -3.77
CA GLU A 302 -1.44 23.62 -2.99
C GLU A 302 -0.10 23.83 -3.73
N GLY A 303 0.12 23.13 -4.85
CA GLY A 303 1.33 23.21 -5.66
C GLY A 303 2.51 22.36 -5.17
N PHE A 304 2.26 21.36 -4.31
CA PHE A 304 3.27 20.39 -3.84
C PHE A 304 3.36 19.14 -4.73
N TYR A 305 2.25 18.69 -5.34
CA TYR A 305 2.18 17.46 -6.14
C TYR A 305 1.78 17.79 -7.58
N LEU A 306 2.75 18.29 -8.37
CA LEU A 306 2.55 18.77 -9.74
C LEU A 306 3.10 17.82 -10.81
N TYR A 307 4.27 17.22 -10.58
CA TYR A 307 5.00 16.47 -11.60
C TYR A 307 5.27 15.02 -11.12
N PRO A 308 4.33 14.08 -11.38
CA PRO A 308 4.46 12.71 -10.88
C PRO A 308 5.61 12.01 -11.60
N ASP A 309 6.56 11.50 -10.82
CA ASP A 309 7.84 10.98 -11.31
C ASP A 309 8.57 11.95 -12.25
N GLY A 310 8.44 13.27 -11.99
CA GLY A 310 9.02 14.35 -12.79
C GLY A 310 8.30 14.64 -14.11
N LYS A 311 7.25 13.91 -14.48
CA LYS A 311 6.52 14.08 -15.74
C LYS A 311 5.69 15.35 -15.76
N ASN A 312 5.44 15.91 -16.96
CA ASN A 312 4.65 17.14 -17.13
C ASN A 312 3.13 16.93 -17.04
N VAL A 313 2.66 15.69 -17.14
CA VAL A 313 1.23 15.35 -17.06
C VAL A 313 0.95 14.71 -15.71
N ASN A 314 0.10 15.37 -14.91
CA ASN A 314 -0.47 14.81 -13.69
C ASN A 314 -1.85 14.20 -14.03
N PRO A 315 -2.14 12.94 -13.67
CA PRO A 315 -3.50 12.41 -13.82
C PRO A 315 -4.49 13.21 -12.97
N ASP A 316 -5.69 13.41 -13.50
CA ASP A 316 -6.82 13.79 -12.67
C ASP A 316 -7.26 12.57 -11.83
N LEU A 317 -7.64 12.82 -10.58
CA LEU A 317 -8.14 11.82 -9.63
C LEU A 317 -9.48 12.24 -9.02
N THR A 318 -10.08 13.37 -9.43
CA THR A 318 -11.37 13.86 -8.94
C THR A 318 -12.51 12.87 -9.18
N GLU A 319 -12.42 12.06 -10.23
CA GLU A 319 -13.30 10.92 -10.50
C GLU A 319 -13.27 9.79 -9.43
N LEU A 320 -12.39 9.88 -8.42
CA LEU A 320 -12.38 9.03 -7.22
C LEU A 320 -13.00 9.72 -6.00
N THR A 321 -13.14 11.05 -6.04
CA THR A 321 -13.89 11.84 -5.05
C THR A 321 -15.40 11.75 -5.31
N GLU A 322 -15.81 11.57 -6.57
CA GLU A 322 -17.20 11.32 -6.93
C GLU A 322 -17.74 10.05 -6.25
N PRO A 323 -18.86 10.12 -5.49
CA PRO A 323 -19.44 8.96 -4.82
C PRO A 323 -20.07 8.03 -5.86
N THR A 324 -19.34 6.98 -6.26
CA THR A 324 -19.75 6.07 -7.34
C THR A 324 -20.98 5.22 -6.99
N ALA A 325 -22.15 5.77 -7.26
CA ALA A 325 -23.34 5.08 -7.78
C ALA A 325 -23.58 3.64 -7.28
N GLN A 326 -23.80 3.45 -5.98
CA GLN A 326 -24.31 2.18 -5.43
C GLN A 326 -25.81 1.94 -5.70
N ASN A 327 -26.38 2.71 -6.64
CA ASN A 327 -27.81 2.76 -6.99
C ASN A 327 -28.15 2.05 -8.32
N ARG A 328 -27.16 1.42 -8.98
CA ARG A 328 -27.37 0.58 -10.17
C ARG A 328 -27.90 -0.80 -9.75
N ILE A 329 -29.17 -1.07 -10.06
CA ILE A 329 -29.80 -2.36 -9.81
C ILE A 329 -29.57 -3.25 -11.04
N GLU A 330 -28.63 -4.19 -10.95
CA GLU A 330 -28.38 -5.15 -12.02
C GLU A 330 -29.42 -6.28 -11.99
N VAL A 331 -30.01 -6.57 -13.15
CA VAL A 331 -31.07 -7.59 -13.30
C VAL A 331 -30.43 -8.93 -13.62
N SER A 332 -30.75 -9.98 -12.85
CA SER A 332 -30.29 -11.34 -13.18
C SER A 332 -30.81 -11.75 -14.57
N PRO A 333 -29.99 -12.44 -15.42
CA PRO A 333 -30.46 -13.01 -16.68
C PRO A 333 -31.75 -13.81 -16.55
N ASP A 334 -31.91 -14.56 -15.45
CA ASP A 334 -33.11 -15.37 -15.18
C ASP A 334 -34.37 -14.50 -15.02
N GLN A 335 -34.24 -13.34 -14.35
CA GLN A 335 -35.33 -12.38 -14.22
C GLN A 335 -35.63 -11.71 -15.56
N ALA A 336 -34.60 -11.28 -16.29
CA ALA A 336 -34.79 -10.65 -17.60
C ALA A 336 -35.55 -11.59 -18.55
N GLN A 337 -35.16 -12.87 -18.61
CA GLN A 337 -35.81 -13.89 -19.44
C GLN A 337 -37.26 -14.15 -19.00
N LEU A 338 -37.53 -14.25 -17.68
CA LEU A 338 -38.88 -14.43 -17.15
C LEU A 338 -39.81 -13.24 -17.46
N TYR A 339 -39.30 -12.01 -17.39
CA TYR A 339 -40.05 -10.80 -17.74
C TYR A 339 -40.31 -10.67 -19.25
N SER A 340 -39.35 -11.06 -20.10
CA SER A 340 -39.55 -11.14 -21.55
C SER A 340 -40.62 -12.17 -21.94
N GLN A 341 -40.69 -13.32 -21.27
CA GLN A 341 -41.71 -14.35 -21.54
C GLN A 341 -43.14 -13.89 -21.21
N MET A 342 -43.31 -12.97 -20.26
CA MET A 342 -44.62 -12.37 -19.91
C MET A 342 -44.92 -11.07 -20.69
N GLY A 343 -44.14 -10.74 -21.72
CA GLY A 343 -44.37 -9.56 -22.56
C GLY A 343 -44.23 -8.21 -21.82
N SER A 344 -43.50 -8.15 -20.70
CA SER A 344 -43.43 -6.96 -19.86
C SER A 344 -42.01 -6.73 -19.33
N THR A 345 -41.26 -5.80 -19.92
CA THR A 345 -39.85 -5.54 -19.58
C THR A 345 -39.65 -5.20 -18.10
N PHE A 346 -38.48 -5.52 -17.52
CA PHE A 346 -38.23 -5.21 -16.11
C PHE A 346 -38.15 -3.70 -15.84
N GLN A 347 -37.65 -2.91 -16.80
CA GLN A 347 -37.39 -1.48 -16.64
C GLN A 347 -38.68 -0.65 -16.49
N LEU A 348 -39.72 -0.96 -17.27
CA LEU A 348 -40.98 -0.21 -17.26
C LEU A 348 -41.75 -0.29 -15.92
N CYS A 349 -42.25 0.85 -15.47
CA CYS A 349 -43.08 1.02 -14.27
C CYS A 349 -44.37 0.19 -14.37
N LYS A 350 -44.74 -0.52 -13.30
CA LYS A 350 -45.94 -1.38 -13.25
C LYS A 350 -47.21 -0.64 -12.81
N ILE A 351 -47.25 0.67 -13.02
CA ILE A 351 -48.43 1.53 -12.79
C ILE A 351 -48.89 2.13 -14.13
N CYS A 352 -48.04 2.86 -14.85
CA CYS A 352 -48.35 3.35 -16.20
C CYS A 352 -48.01 2.37 -17.34
N ALA A 353 -47.03 1.48 -17.16
CA ALA A 353 -46.44 0.65 -18.21
C ALA A 353 -45.75 1.41 -19.37
N GLU A 354 -45.63 2.74 -19.27
CA GLU A 354 -45.09 3.62 -20.31
C GLU A 354 -43.69 4.17 -19.96
N ASN A 355 -43.47 4.57 -18.71
CA ASN A 355 -42.21 5.19 -18.25
C ASN A 355 -41.36 4.20 -17.46
N ASP A 356 -40.04 4.34 -17.52
CA ASP A 356 -39.10 3.52 -16.76
C ASP A 356 -39.15 3.77 -15.25
N LYS A 357 -38.74 2.78 -14.46
CA LYS A 357 -38.59 2.87 -13.00
C LYS A 357 -37.33 3.65 -12.65
N ASP A 358 -37.49 4.94 -12.45
CA ASP A 358 -36.46 5.86 -11.93
C ASP A 358 -36.57 6.10 -10.41
N VAL A 359 -37.60 5.62 -9.70
CA VAL A 359 -37.75 5.82 -8.25
C VAL A 359 -37.94 4.52 -7.44
N ARG A 360 -37.21 4.44 -6.33
CA ARG A 360 -37.31 3.42 -5.27
C ARG A 360 -37.89 4.01 -3.99
N LEU A 361 -38.90 3.37 -3.41
CA LEU A 361 -39.54 3.82 -2.15
C LEU A 361 -38.86 3.21 -0.91
N GLN A 362 -38.68 4.02 0.15
CA GLN A 362 -38.21 3.57 1.46
C GLN A 362 -39.34 3.65 2.51
N PRO A 363 -39.42 2.68 3.45
CA PRO A 363 -38.51 1.55 3.66
C PRO A 363 -38.87 0.28 2.84
N CYS A 364 -39.87 0.34 1.97
CA CYS A 364 -40.49 -0.87 1.39
C CYS A 364 -39.81 -1.44 0.14
N GLY A 365 -38.87 -0.72 -0.49
CA GLY A 365 -38.06 -1.17 -1.63
C GLY A 365 -38.76 -1.23 -2.99
N HIS A 366 -40.03 -0.81 -3.10
CA HIS A 366 -40.78 -0.90 -4.36
C HIS A 366 -40.33 0.12 -5.40
N LEU A 367 -40.41 -0.26 -6.68
CA LEU A 367 -39.90 0.53 -7.81
C LEU A 367 -41.03 0.99 -8.74
N LEU A 368 -41.05 2.29 -9.07
CA LEU A 368 -42.01 2.94 -9.98
C LEU A 368 -41.36 4.14 -10.69
N CYS A 369 -42.07 4.76 -11.64
CA CYS A 369 -41.62 6.03 -12.21
C CYS A 369 -41.99 7.22 -11.31
N ARG A 370 -41.23 8.31 -11.44
CA ARG A 370 -41.39 9.60 -10.78
C ARG A 370 -42.80 10.16 -10.95
N ASP A 371 -43.36 10.08 -12.15
CA ASP A 371 -44.68 10.62 -12.47
C ASP A 371 -45.80 9.90 -11.72
N CYS A 372 -45.76 8.56 -11.68
CA CYS A 372 -46.72 7.78 -10.92
C CYS A 372 -46.59 7.98 -9.40
N LEU A 373 -45.38 8.25 -8.89
CA LEU A 373 -45.22 8.62 -7.48
C LEU A 373 -45.85 10.00 -7.20
N ASN A 374 -45.52 10.99 -8.02
CA ASN A 374 -46.02 12.36 -7.87
C ASN A 374 -47.55 12.41 -7.96
N ALA A 375 -48.14 11.74 -8.96
CA ALA A 375 -49.58 11.64 -9.13
C ALA A 375 -50.27 10.93 -7.95
N TRP A 376 -49.66 9.88 -7.40
CA TRP A 376 -50.20 9.17 -6.23
C TRP A 376 -50.19 10.04 -4.97
N GLN A 377 -49.10 10.76 -4.73
CA GLN A 377 -48.94 11.66 -3.57
C GLN A 377 -49.86 12.89 -3.60
N GLN A 378 -50.40 13.26 -4.77
CA GLN A 378 -51.41 14.33 -4.89
C GLN A 378 -52.83 13.86 -4.56
N VAL A 379 -53.10 12.55 -4.57
CA VAL A 379 -54.46 11.98 -4.45
C VAL A 379 -54.67 11.21 -3.14
N GLN A 380 -53.62 10.70 -2.50
CA GLN A 380 -53.70 9.91 -1.27
C GLN A 380 -52.62 10.29 -0.23
N THR A 381 -52.78 9.79 0.99
CA THR A 381 -51.75 9.88 2.05
C THR A 381 -50.42 9.26 1.60
N PRO A 382 -49.27 9.71 2.12
CA PRO A 382 -47.93 9.34 1.63
C PRO A 382 -47.60 7.87 1.91
N THR A 383 -48.14 6.98 1.08
CA THR A 383 -48.12 5.53 1.24
C THR A 383 -47.77 4.85 -0.08
N CYS A 384 -47.03 3.74 -0.01
CA CYS A 384 -46.58 2.99 -1.18
C CYS A 384 -47.76 2.44 -2.00
N PRO A 385 -47.87 2.72 -3.31
CA PRO A 385 -48.98 2.22 -4.15
C PRO A 385 -49.15 0.69 -4.11
N PHE A 386 -48.05 -0.05 -4.01
CA PHE A 386 -48.04 -1.52 -4.05
C PHE A 386 -48.33 -2.18 -2.70
N CYS A 387 -47.87 -1.59 -1.59
CA CYS A 387 -47.89 -2.26 -0.28
C CYS A 387 -48.42 -1.41 0.88
N ARG A 388 -48.94 -0.19 0.61
CA ARG A 388 -49.63 0.75 1.52
C ARG A 388 -48.89 1.15 2.81
N ARG A 389 -47.63 0.76 2.99
CA ARG A 389 -46.75 1.28 4.05
C ARG A 389 -46.46 2.75 3.80
N GLU A 390 -46.33 3.52 4.87
CA GLU A 390 -45.90 4.92 4.83
C GLU A 390 -44.55 5.09 4.10
N ILE A 391 -44.45 6.15 3.29
CA ILE A 391 -43.24 6.51 2.54
C ILE A 391 -42.40 7.44 3.42
N GLN A 392 -41.36 6.90 4.02
CA GLN A 392 -40.42 7.65 4.86
C GLN A 392 -39.39 8.43 4.02
N GLY A 393 -39.20 8.01 2.77
CA GLY A 393 -38.33 8.65 1.79
C GLY A 393 -38.42 7.93 0.45
N HIS A 394 -37.79 8.50 -0.57
CA HIS A 394 -37.66 7.88 -1.88
C HIS A 394 -36.31 8.24 -2.49
N GLU A 395 -35.80 7.36 -3.34
CA GLU A 395 -34.45 7.37 -3.90
C GLU A 395 -34.52 7.26 -5.41
N GLU A 396 -33.73 8.06 -6.13
CA GLU A 396 -33.65 7.99 -7.59
C GLU A 396 -32.66 6.89 -8.03
N ILE A 397 -33.04 6.13 -9.05
CA ILE A 397 -32.34 4.94 -9.55
C ILE A 397 -32.29 4.94 -11.08
N ARG A 398 -31.42 4.11 -11.65
CA ARG A 398 -31.40 3.79 -13.09
C ARG A 398 -31.19 2.29 -13.29
N ILE A 399 -31.76 1.75 -14.36
CA ILE A 399 -31.80 0.30 -14.62
C ILE A 399 -31.31 0.05 -16.05
N ASP A 400 -30.07 -0.44 -16.17
CA ASP A 400 -29.43 -0.67 -17.47
C ASP A 400 -29.88 -2.01 -18.11
N PRO A 401 -30.03 -2.09 -19.44
CA PRO A 401 -30.31 -3.34 -20.14
C PRO A 401 -29.02 -4.17 -20.35
N VAL A 402 -29.14 -5.50 -20.22
CA VAL A 402 -28.02 -6.45 -20.31
C VAL A 402 -27.74 -6.85 -21.76
N GLY A 403 -26.46 -6.99 -22.15
CA GLY A 403 -26.09 -7.49 -23.48
C GLY A 403 -24.71 -8.16 -23.58
N GLY A 404 -24.61 -9.20 -24.40
CA GLY A 404 -23.39 -9.72 -25.02
C GLY A 404 -22.44 -10.56 -24.16
N GLN A 405 -22.29 -11.85 -24.49
CA GLN A 405 -21.30 -12.76 -23.90
C GLN A 405 -20.12 -13.03 -24.85
N GLY A 406 -18.99 -13.51 -24.30
CA GLY A 406 -17.88 -14.10 -25.05
C GLY A 406 -17.02 -15.03 -24.16
N ALA A 407 -16.69 -16.22 -24.67
CA ALA A 407 -15.84 -17.24 -24.02
C ALA A 407 -14.49 -17.36 -24.78
N GLY A 408 -13.41 -18.00 -24.28
CA GLY A 408 -13.18 -18.73 -23.02
C GLY A 408 -11.86 -19.52 -23.07
N ALA A 409 -11.76 -20.59 -22.27
CA ALA A 409 -10.67 -21.60 -22.21
C ALA A 409 -9.33 -21.24 -21.50
N ALA A 410 -8.67 -22.29 -21.00
CA ALA A 410 -7.33 -22.38 -20.40
C ALA A 410 -6.62 -23.62 -21.02
N PRO A 411 -5.32 -23.90 -20.76
CA PRO A 411 -4.99 -24.79 -19.64
C PRO A 411 -3.60 -24.65 -18.95
N ASP A 412 -3.51 -25.22 -17.74
CA ASP A 412 -2.41 -25.98 -17.11
C ASP A 412 -1.00 -25.38 -16.85
N GLU A 413 -0.13 -26.22 -16.25
CA GLU A 413 0.89 -25.88 -15.24
C GLU A 413 2.34 -26.10 -15.74
N ASP A 414 3.33 -25.31 -15.26
CA ASP A 414 4.53 -25.85 -14.55
C ASP A 414 5.41 -24.76 -13.86
N ASP A 415 6.44 -25.20 -13.11
CA ASP A 415 7.29 -24.46 -12.14
C ASP A 415 8.41 -23.55 -12.72
N ASP A 416 8.42 -22.24 -12.38
CA ASP A 416 9.64 -21.39 -12.40
C ASP A 416 9.57 -20.17 -11.42
N ASP A 417 9.67 -20.44 -10.10
CA ASP A 417 9.48 -19.53 -8.93
C ASP A 417 10.50 -18.36 -8.79
N LEU A 418 10.88 -17.68 -9.90
CA LEU A 418 11.90 -16.61 -9.92
C LEU A 418 11.59 -15.35 -10.77
N GLU A 419 10.71 -15.38 -11.77
CA GLU A 419 10.44 -14.18 -12.61
C GLU A 419 9.21 -13.37 -12.18
N ASP A 420 8.16 -14.01 -11.66
CA ASP A 420 6.82 -13.48 -11.40
C ASP A 420 6.75 -12.02 -10.92
N VAL A 421 7.41 -11.65 -9.82
CA VAL A 421 7.23 -10.31 -9.22
C VAL A 421 7.82 -9.21 -10.11
N GLU A 422 8.89 -9.47 -10.85
CA GLU A 422 9.43 -8.49 -11.79
C GLU A 422 8.81 -8.61 -13.19
N SER A 423 8.35 -9.80 -13.59
CA SER A 423 7.56 -10.02 -14.80
C SER A 423 6.22 -9.29 -14.72
N VAL A 424 5.43 -9.49 -13.66
CA VAL A 424 4.14 -8.79 -13.44
C VAL A 424 4.32 -7.27 -13.30
N LEU A 425 5.40 -6.78 -12.67
CA LEU A 425 5.70 -5.33 -12.66
C LEU A 425 6.11 -4.80 -14.05
N ARG A 426 6.76 -5.62 -14.88
CA ARG A 426 7.18 -5.30 -16.26
C ARG A 426 6.00 -5.40 -17.24
N GLU A 427 5.07 -6.31 -17.00
CA GLU A 427 3.80 -6.49 -17.69
C GLU A 427 2.83 -5.36 -17.35
N LEU A 428 2.71 -4.97 -16.07
CA LEU A 428 2.07 -3.71 -15.67
C LEU A 428 2.69 -2.50 -16.37
N ALA A 429 4.02 -2.45 -16.49
CA ALA A 429 4.69 -1.41 -17.25
C ALA A 429 4.49 -1.51 -18.78
N ALA A 430 4.05 -2.65 -19.31
CA ALA A 430 3.63 -2.82 -20.70
C ALA A 430 2.16 -2.42 -20.90
N LEU A 431 1.26 -2.77 -19.98
CA LEU A 431 -0.13 -2.28 -19.95
C LEU A 431 -0.17 -0.74 -19.88
N ARG A 432 0.72 -0.12 -19.08
CA ARG A 432 0.94 1.34 -19.04
C ARG A 432 1.40 1.94 -20.39
N LYS A 433 1.96 1.15 -21.32
CA LYS A 433 2.31 1.59 -22.68
C LYS A 433 1.19 1.33 -23.69
N ALA A 434 0.40 0.28 -23.49
CA ALA A 434 -0.74 -0.07 -24.35
C ALA A 434 -1.99 0.80 -24.07
N GLY A 435 -2.11 1.38 -22.88
CA GLY A 435 -3.26 2.19 -22.45
C GLY A 435 -3.45 3.55 -23.13
N HIS A 436 -2.68 3.87 -24.19
CA HIS A 436 -2.93 5.05 -25.02
C HIS A 436 -3.64 4.62 -26.32
N PRO A 437 -4.89 5.08 -26.58
CA PRO A 437 -5.41 5.01 -27.94
C PRO A 437 -4.51 5.87 -28.83
N ALA A 438 -3.99 5.27 -29.90
CA ALA A 438 -3.19 5.97 -30.88
C ALA A 438 -4.10 6.90 -31.69
N PHE A 439 -4.24 8.15 -31.23
CA PHE A 439 -4.77 9.22 -32.06
C PHE A 439 -3.93 9.31 -33.35
N PRO A 440 -4.56 9.47 -34.53
CA PRO A 440 -3.81 9.67 -35.76
C PRO A 440 -2.96 10.95 -35.63
N PRO A 441 -1.82 11.04 -36.34
CA PRO A 441 -0.98 12.23 -36.29
C PRO A 441 -1.78 13.45 -36.76
N CYS A 442 -1.93 14.44 -35.89
CA CYS A 442 -2.49 15.74 -36.27
C CYS A 442 -1.60 16.35 -37.35
N LEU A 443 -2.20 16.70 -38.48
CA LEU A 443 -1.58 17.58 -39.46
C LEU A 443 -1.77 19.01 -38.95
N ASP A 444 -0.74 19.58 -38.33
CA ASP A 444 -0.76 20.97 -37.86
C ASP A 444 -0.91 21.93 -39.07
N PRO A 445 -1.88 22.87 -39.04
CA PRO A 445 -1.95 23.94 -40.03
C PRO A 445 -0.78 24.92 -39.83
N GLU A 446 0.05 25.11 -40.86
CA GLU A 446 1.17 26.06 -40.80
C GLU A 446 0.69 27.50 -40.60
N VAL A 447 1.15 28.14 -39.52
CA VAL A 447 1.06 29.58 -39.30
C VAL A 447 2.47 30.15 -39.25
N PRO A 448 2.92 30.95 -40.25
CA PRO A 448 4.31 31.42 -40.31
C PRO A 448 4.70 32.33 -39.15
N GLY A 449 5.83 32.01 -38.49
CA GLY A 449 6.48 32.89 -37.53
C GLY A 449 7.29 34.02 -38.19
N PRO A 450 7.52 35.16 -37.51
CA PRO A 450 8.30 36.27 -38.05
C PRO A 450 9.81 35.95 -38.16
N PRO A 451 10.53 36.55 -39.13
CA PRO A 451 11.93 36.22 -39.40
C PRO A 451 12.90 36.79 -38.36
N VAL A 452 13.99 36.06 -38.10
CA VAL A 452 15.13 36.47 -37.27
C VAL A 452 16.41 36.43 -38.12
N PRO A 453 17.36 37.39 -38.00
CA PRO A 453 18.47 37.50 -38.95
C PRO A 453 19.51 36.36 -38.86
N PRO A 454 20.22 36.04 -39.97
CA PRO A 454 21.22 34.97 -39.98
C PRO A 454 22.50 35.38 -39.22
N ARG A 455 23.06 34.41 -38.47
CA ARG A 455 24.47 34.43 -38.06
C ARG A 455 25.30 33.68 -39.10
N LEU A 456 26.27 34.36 -39.70
CA LEU A 456 27.42 33.68 -40.29
C LEU A 456 28.27 33.11 -39.15
N ASP A 457 28.70 31.85 -39.26
CA ASP A 457 29.94 31.30 -38.66
C ASP A 457 30.09 29.81 -39.01
N LEU A 458 30.44 29.46 -40.25
CA LEU A 458 31.00 28.14 -40.62
C LEU A 458 31.64 28.16 -42.04
N LEU A 459 32.87 28.66 -42.16
CA LEU A 459 33.88 28.15 -43.12
C LEU A 459 35.30 28.52 -42.64
N GLN A 460 36.19 27.53 -42.60
CA GLN A 460 37.65 27.68 -42.44
C GLN A 460 38.35 27.26 -43.76
N PRO A 461 39.69 27.25 -43.87
CA PRO A 461 40.54 28.44 -43.94
C PRO A 461 41.50 28.41 -45.16
N ARG A 462 42.12 29.54 -45.53
CA ARG A 462 43.37 29.53 -46.32
C ARG A 462 44.10 30.89 -46.35
N ASP A 463 45.28 30.92 -45.76
CA ASP A 463 46.34 31.94 -45.87
C ASP A 463 47.19 31.73 -47.16
N PRO A 464 48.16 32.60 -47.56
CA PRO A 464 48.75 33.72 -46.78
C PRO A 464 49.06 35.06 -47.51
N ASP A 465 49.55 36.00 -46.70
CA ASP A 465 50.60 37.02 -47.01
C ASP A 465 50.19 38.39 -47.64
N PRO A 466 51.03 39.47 -47.59
CA PRO A 466 50.87 40.47 -46.51
C PRO A 466 51.04 41.96 -46.93
N THR A 467 50.73 42.93 -46.04
CA THR A 467 51.55 44.15 -45.74
C THR A 467 50.89 45.13 -44.73
N ALA A 468 51.73 46.02 -44.14
CA ALA A 468 51.41 47.24 -43.35
C ALA A 468 50.68 47.06 -41.98
N GLN A 469 51.13 47.58 -40.82
CA GLN A 469 51.55 48.95 -40.41
C GLN A 469 50.34 49.93 -40.23
N VAL A 470 50.20 50.76 -39.17
CA VAL A 470 51.01 50.97 -37.94
C VAL A 470 50.24 51.74 -36.83
N THR A 471 50.42 51.39 -35.53
CA THR A 471 50.10 52.20 -34.30
C THR A 471 48.62 52.63 -34.05
N ARG A 472 48.15 53.13 -32.87
CA ARG A 472 48.69 53.35 -31.50
C ARG A 472 47.55 53.38 -30.44
N GLU A 473 47.88 53.14 -29.17
CA GLU A 473 47.03 53.35 -27.97
C GLU A 473 47.16 54.80 -27.38
N PRO A 474 46.74 55.11 -26.12
CA PRO A 474 45.41 55.05 -25.45
C PRO A 474 45.03 56.38 -24.72
N ARG A 475 43.90 56.44 -23.97
CA ARG A 475 43.81 56.85 -22.52
C ARG A 475 42.37 56.98 -21.96
N ARG A 476 42.26 57.02 -20.62
CA ARG A 476 41.10 57.42 -19.75
C ARG A 476 41.57 58.56 -18.79
N PRO A 477 40.91 58.92 -17.64
CA PRO A 477 39.49 58.96 -17.20
C PRO A 477 39.06 60.31 -16.53
N GLY A 478 37.83 60.41 -15.99
CA GLY A 478 37.44 61.28 -14.84
C GLY A 478 36.57 62.53 -15.15
N ASP A 479 35.91 63.20 -14.19
CA ASP A 479 35.41 62.75 -12.85
C ASP A 479 34.36 63.75 -12.24
N SER A 480 33.46 63.27 -11.37
CA SER A 480 32.72 63.96 -10.27
C SER A 480 31.82 65.23 -10.47
N SER A 481 30.58 65.10 -9.95
CA SER A 481 29.84 66.04 -9.05
C SER A 481 29.30 67.44 -9.46
N SER A 482 27.98 67.67 -9.28
CA SER A 482 27.37 68.64 -8.31
C SER A 482 25.84 68.86 -8.49
N ALA A 483 25.16 69.49 -7.51
CA ALA A 483 23.72 69.80 -7.49
C ALA A 483 23.41 71.04 -6.60
N PRO A 484 22.20 71.65 -6.67
CA PRO A 484 21.51 72.01 -5.41
C PRO A 484 19.96 71.91 -5.39
N ARG A 485 19.43 72.12 -4.16
CA ARG A 485 18.05 72.03 -3.61
C ARG A 485 17.03 73.01 -4.26
N THR A 486 15.69 72.87 -4.15
CA THR A 486 14.78 72.98 -2.95
C THR A 486 13.34 72.52 -3.30
N ALA A 487 12.33 72.25 -2.41
CA ALA A 487 12.16 72.07 -0.95
C ALA A 487 10.73 71.48 -0.65
N GLN A 488 10.18 71.62 0.58
CA GLN A 488 8.80 71.26 1.03
C GLN A 488 8.24 72.34 2.00
N PRO A 489 6.96 72.32 2.49
CA PRO A 489 6.50 71.39 3.57
C PRO A 489 4.99 70.97 3.55
N GLY A 490 4.58 70.01 4.40
CA GLY A 490 3.16 69.78 4.77
C GLY A 490 2.80 68.40 5.33
N SER A 491 2.53 68.28 6.65
CA SER A 491 2.18 67.03 7.38
C SER A 491 1.91 67.32 8.88
N PRO A 492 1.44 66.38 9.74
CA PRO A 492 0.90 65.03 9.51
C PRO A 492 -0.62 65.04 9.84
N PRO A 493 -1.28 64.40 10.86
CA PRO A 493 -0.95 63.34 11.85
C PRO A 493 -1.83 62.04 11.81
N GLN A 494 -1.25 60.91 12.28
CA GLN A 494 -1.87 59.74 12.95
C GLN A 494 -2.97 58.89 12.22
N ASP A 495 -3.10 57.57 12.46
CA ASP A 495 -2.60 56.78 13.61
C ASP A 495 -2.06 55.36 13.29
N SER A 496 -1.13 54.92 14.16
CA SER A 496 -0.61 53.58 14.52
C SER A 496 -0.79 52.32 13.64
N GLN A 497 0.35 51.69 13.30
CA GLN A 497 0.48 50.21 13.16
C GLN A 497 0.81 49.56 14.52
N PRO A 498 0.73 48.21 14.62
CA PRO A 498 1.99 47.46 14.76
C PRO A 498 2.10 46.22 13.86
N ASP A 499 3.30 45.62 13.83
CA ASP A 499 3.73 44.52 12.95
C ASP A 499 3.95 43.19 13.76
N PRO A 500 4.60 42.11 13.29
CA PRO A 500 3.92 40.83 13.06
C PRO A 500 4.15 39.74 14.13
N CYS A 501 3.24 38.76 14.17
CA CYS A 501 3.20 37.70 15.19
C CYS A 501 4.34 36.66 15.09
N ARG A 502 4.93 36.33 16.25
CA ARG A 502 5.71 35.10 16.51
C ARG A 502 4.80 34.03 17.16
N PRO A 503 5.16 32.73 17.09
CA PRO A 503 4.35 31.65 17.69
C PRO A 503 4.46 31.64 19.23
N PRO A 504 3.44 31.09 19.94
CA PRO A 504 3.41 31.04 21.40
C PRO A 504 4.43 30.06 22.00
N GLN A 505 4.79 30.30 23.26
CA GLN A 505 5.57 29.40 24.12
C GLN A 505 4.68 28.94 25.29
N ASP A 506 4.91 27.73 25.80
CA ASP A 506 4.12 27.14 26.88
C ASP A 506 4.29 27.88 28.23
N PRO A 507 3.22 28.01 29.05
CA PRO A 507 3.30 28.58 30.38
C PRO A 507 3.91 27.61 31.42
N PRO A 508 4.59 28.12 32.46
CA PRO A 508 5.27 27.29 33.47
C PRO A 508 4.32 26.70 34.52
N PRO A 509 4.68 25.57 35.18
CA PRO A 509 3.90 24.98 36.25
C PRO A 509 4.00 25.76 37.57
N ALA A 510 2.89 25.83 38.31
CA ALA A 510 2.81 26.50 39.61
C ALA A 510 3.53 25.74 40.74
N ARG A 511 3.91 26.46 41.82
CA ARG A 511 4.63 25.92 43.00
C ARG A 511 3.89 26.19 44.32
N GLY A 512 4.00 25.22 45.23
CA GLY A 512 3.68 25.35 46.67
C GLY A 512 2.59 24.37 47.12
N ARG A 513 2.72 23.63 48.23
CA ARG A 513 3.83 23.41 49.20
C ARG A 513 3.85 21.89 49.50
N GLY A 514 5.00 21.19 49.64
CA GLY A 514 5.88 21.16 50.83
C GLY A 514 5.23 20.33 51.96
N ASP A 515 5.83 19.33 52.62
CA ASP A 515 7.18 18.70 52.66
C ASP A 515 7.04 17.34 53.43
N PRO A 516 8.08 16.50 53.72
CA PRO A 516 9.48 16.48 53.26
C PRO A 516 9.98 15.12 52.67
N VAL A 517 10.93 15.24 51.75
CA VAL A 517 12.25 14.56 51.70
C VAL A 517 12.51 13.34 52.61
N LEU A 518 12.93 12.22 52.00
CA LEU A 518 14.27 11.62 52.24
C LEU A 518 14.73 10.72 51.08
N THR A 519 16.05 10.69 50.85
CA THR A 519 16.73 10.04 49.72
C THR A 519 17.45 8.75 50.14
N LEU A 520 17.63 7.80 49.21
CA LEU A 520 18.96 7.36 48.74
C LEU A 520 18.93 6.21 47.69
N GLY A 521 20.07 6.05 47.01
CA GLY A 521 20.36 5.02 46.00
C GLY A 521 20.97 3.71 46.56
N PRO A 522 21.48 2.79 45.70
CA PRO A 522 21.29 1.35 45.95
C PRO A 522 22.55 0.44 46.07
N ARG A 523 22.33 -0.79 46.60
CA ARG A 523 23.23 -1.98 46.67
C ARG A 523 24.36 -1.92 47.73
N PRO A 524 25.04 -3.04 48.15
CA PRO A 524 24.99 -4.43 47.65
C PRO A 524 24.89 -5.59 48.70
N MET A 525 25.00 -6.83 48.19
CA MET A 525 25.16 -8.20 48.78
C MET A 525 25.90 -8.40 50.13
N ALA A 526 25.48 -9.42 50.93
CA ALA A 526 26.19 -10.72 51.18
C ALA A 526 26.10 -11.36 52.60
N SER A 527 25.84 -12.68 52.68
CA SER A 527 26.19 -13.66 53.78
C SER A 527 25.57 -13.44 55.19
N TYR A 528 25.42 -14.41 56.12
CA TYR A 528 25.73 -15.86 56.26
C TYR A 528 24.43 -16.63 56.69
N GLY A 529 24.34 -17.98 56.82
CA GLY A 529 25.35 -19.06 56.77
C GLY A 529 24.73 -20.48 56.62
N ARG A 530 25.54 -21.53 56.81
CA ARG A 530 25.24 -22.96 56.50
C ARG A 530 24.55 -23.73 57.65
N LEU A 531 23.90 -24.85 57.33
CA LEU A 531 24.39 -26.21 57.69
C LEU A 531 23.65 -27.37 56.94
N SER A 532 24.26 -28.56 56.97
CA SER A 532 23.91 -29.82 56.27
C SER A 532 24.88 -30.92 56.79
N PRO A 533 24.54 -32.24 56.83
CA PRO A 533 24.41 -33.04 55.60
C PRO A 533 23.46 -34.28 55.60
N ARG A 534 23.41 -34.90 54.40
CA ARG A 534 22.90 -36.20 53.90
C ARG A 534 23.69 -37.45 54.42
N PRO A 535 23.46 -38.72 53.96
CA PRO A 535 22.34 -39.44 53.25
C PRO A 535 22.12 -40.90 53.84
N PRO A 536 21.89 -42.03 53.10
CA PRO A 536 20.95 -42.44 52.02
C PRO A 536 20.07 -43.70 52.37
N VAL A 537 19.47 -44.37 51.35
CA VAL A 537 18.92 -45.77 51.30
C VAL A 537 17.48 -45.96 51.85
N SER A 538 16.60 -46.89 51.39
CA SER A 538 16.23 -47.41 50.05
C SER A 538 14.98 -48.33 50.16
N THR A 539 14.38 -48.72 49.02
CA THR A 539 13.47 -49.89 48.78
C THR A 539 12.06 -50.01 49.42
N ALA A 540 11.14 -50.52 48.58
CA ALA A 540 10.02 -51.47 48.85
C ALA A 540 8.57 -51.01 49.24
N GLN A 541 7.63 -51.40 48.36
CA GLN A 541 6.35 -52.12 48.62
C GLN A 541 5.18 -51.47 49.42
N ARG A 542 4.23 -50.85 48.68
CA ARG A 542 2.82 -51.30 48.39
C ARG A 542 2.18 -52.38 49.34
N PRO A 543 0.83 -52.52 49.38
CA PRO A 543 -0.30 -51.64 49.79
C PRO A 543 -1.08 -52.36 50.97
N PRO A 544 -2.43 -52.37 51.19
CA PRO A 544 -3.59 -51.64 50.61
C PRO A 544 -4.70 -51.18 51.62
N ASP A 545 -5.87 -50.82 51.06
CA ASP A 545 -7.24 -50.85 51.62
C ASP A 545 -7.65 -49.98 52.82
N ARG A 546 -8.24 -48.81 52.54
CA ARG A 546 -9.70 -48.71 52.40
C ARG A 546 -10.15 -47.46 51.62
#